data_AF-A0A7S4N4V7-F1
#
_entry.id   AF-A0A7S4N4V7-F1
#
_cell.length_a   1.000
_cell.length_b   1.000
_cell.length_c   1.000
_cell.angle_alpha   90.00
_cell.angle_beta   90.00
_cell.angle_gamma   90.00
#
_symmetry.space_group_name_H-M   'P 1'
#
loop_
_entity.id
_entity.type
_entity.pdbx_description
1 polymer ?
#
loop_
_entity_poly.entity_id
_entity_poly.type
_entity_poly.pdbx_seq_one_letter_code
_entity_poly.pdbx_strand_id
1 'polypeptide(L)'
;MAKNRKRKKKGGKAKEHDRSGGGGVNEHVSEEVSRTSNKRPSEEKRAAAGDYPYEVDYCDHFETPLRAYEDVLPLLDLVAEDRGRGGGVVKKGEESSSSSRRRWRDRIALYDPYYCAGRSAALLHSLGFTDVIHAKRDFYADVRNGAVPAHDALVTNPPYSSDHKERCIEFSVGGLRGGTNGGTAPTGGPGPGPGSPFFLLMPNYVATKEYWRQITASSVGGQGGEEPEDICYVVPPVAYEYDHPEDTGHDVPPFRSVWFCGLPSHLIRKARVLYSGKRSGGGDDAARLATSLEELRRWGAVPTVKRGNPKQRRKKRKQMEKEKEDGSNAADQKISEEGSSRGFEGAERKSKKRRRSARVDDGGGTPKKAQSEEAGGPNLLADHLGTGSGTKKKGNNKSGSRYRDAGGVRIKKRF
;
A
#
# COMPACT_ATOMS: atom_id res chain seq x y z
N MET A 1 13.01 -1.91 55.62
CA MET A 1 12.51 -0.54 55.88
C MET A 1 11.53 -0.13 54.79
N ALA A 2 10.23 -0.28 55.04
CA ALA A 2 9.17 0.01 54.08
C ALA A 2 8.79 1.50 54.10
N LYS A 3 8.87 2.19 52.96
CA LYS A 3 8.44 3.59 52.82
C LYS A 3 7.06 3.65 52.18
N ASN A 4 6.09 3.95 53.04
CA ASN A 4 4.68 4.17 52.76
C ASN A 4 4.51 5.57 52.09
N ARG A 5 3.95 5.64 50.87
CA ARG A 5 3.68 6.92 50.18
C ARG A 5 2.17 7.13 50.00
N LYS A 6 1.60 7.95 50.88
CA LYS A 6 0.21 8.48 50.84
C LYS A 6 -0.02 9.29 49.56
N ARG A 7 -1.02 8.91 48.75
CA ARG A 7 -1.57 9.72 47.65
C ARG A 7 -2.64 10.67 48.17
N LYS A 8 -2.44 11.99 48.00
CA LYS A 8 -3.45 13.04 48.23
C LYS A 8 -4.42 13.12 47.04
N LYS A 9 -5.72 12.94 47.30
CA LYS A 9 -6.84 13.31 46.41
C LYS A 9 -6.90 14.84 46.32
N LYS A 10 -6.92 15.40 45.12
CA LYS A 10 -7.39 16.78 44.85
C LYS A 10 -8.68 16.70 44.04
N GLY A 11 -9.78 17.12 44.66
CA GLY A 11 -11.06 17.36 43.98
C GLY A 11 -11.04 18.76 43.35
N GLY A 12 -11.42 18.83 42.07
CA GLY A 12 -11.65 20.08 41.35
C GLY A 12 -13.15 20.30 41.16
N LYS A 13 -13.66 21.39 41.74
CA LYS A 13 -15.05 21.86 41.66
C LYS A 13 -15.39 22.34 40.24
N ALA A 14 -16.60 22.03 39.80
CA ALA A 14 -17.28 22.65 38.68
C ALA A 14 -17.57 24.13 38.97
N LYS A 15 -17.38 24.99 37.96
CA LYS A 15 -17.93 26.35 37.93
C LYS A 15 -18.77 26.49 36.67
N GLU A 16 -20.07 26.56 36.92
CA GLU A 16 -21.15 26.98 36.05
C GLU A 16 -20.99 28.50 35.79
N HIS A 17 -21.07 28.92 34.52
CA HIS A 17 -21.17 30.33 34.17
C HIS A 17 -22.21 30.48 33.07
N ASP A 18 -23.39 30.89 33.53
CA ASP A 18 -24.49 31.45 32.78
C ASP A 18 -24.10 32.86 32.27
N ARG A 19 -24.29 33.10 30.96
CA ARG A 19 -24.31 34.44 30.35
C ARG A 19 -25.18 34.43 29.08
N SER A 20 -26.40 34.88 29.27
CA SER A 20 -27.28 35.51 28.30
C SER A 20 -26.69 36.83 27.73
N GLY A 21 -26.97 37.14 26.46
CA GLY A 21 -27.13 38.53 26.00
C GLY A 21 -26.59 38.92 24.62
N GLY A 22 -27.52 39.35 23.74
CA GLY A 22 -27.34 40.33 22.64
C GLY A 22 -26.68 39.80 21.36
N GLY A 23 -27.26 39.88 20.16
CA GLY A 23 -28.10 40.95 19.60
C GLY A 23 -27.24 41.81 18.68
N GLY A 24 -27.19 41.46 17.39
CA GLY A 24 -26.40 42.19 16.37
C GLY A 24 -26.66 41.61 14.99
N VAL A 25 -27.66 42.17 14.30
CA VAL A 25 -28.01 41.88 12.92
C VAL A 25 -27.05 42.68 12.03
N ASN A 26 -26.28 42.00 11.18
CA ASN A 26 -25.54 42.64 10.10
C ASN A 26 -25.90 41.90 8.81
N GLU A 27 -26.73 42.53 8.00
CA GLU A 27 -26.94 42.17 6.60
C GLU A 27 -25.64 42.43 5.85
N HIS A 28 -25.01 41.34 5.41
CA HIS A 28 -23.98 41.38 4.38
C HIS A 28 -24.45 40.48 3.25
N VAL A 29 -24.68 41.13 2.11
CA VAL A 29 -25.03 40.53 0.82
C VAL A 29 -23.96 39.49 0.46
N SER A 30 -24.38 38.25 0.33
CA SER A 30 -23.55 37.09 0.02
C SER A 30 -23.51 36.86 -1.49
N GLU A 31 -22.33 36.97 -2.09
CA GLU A 31 -22.02 36.33 -3.36
C GLU A 31 -21.89 34.81 -3.14
N GLU A 32 -22.74 34.05 -3.83
CA GLU A 32 -22.76 32.60 -3.82
C GLU A 32 -21.57 32.01 -4.60
N VAL A 33 -20.45 31.81 -3.91
CA VAL A 33 -19.44 30.85 -4.35
C VAL A 33 -19.91 29.45 -3.92
N SER A 34 -20.15 28.59 -4.90
CA SER A 34 -20.72 27.25 -4.79
C SER A 34 -19.96 26.37 -3.79
N ARG A 35 -20.44 26.37 -2.54
CA ARG A 35 -20.15 25.32 -1.58
C ARG A 35 -20.77 24.05 -2.14
N THR A 36 -19.95 23.16 -2.68
CA THR A 36 -20.32 21.75 -2.85
C THR A 36 -20.60 21.19 -1.46
N SER A 37 -21.85 21.35 -1.03
CA SER A 37 -22.35 20.75 0.18
C SER A 37 -22.15 19.25 0.02
N ASN A 38 -21.40 18.64 0.94
CA ASN A 38 -21.51 17.21 1.25
C ASN A 38 -22.96 16.96 1.72
N LYS A 39 -23.92 17.01 0.79
CA LYS A 39 -25.26 16.48 1.01
C LYS A 39 -25.03 15.01 1.22
N ARG A 40 -25.33 14.55 2.44
CA ARG A 40 -25.45 13.12 2.71
C ARG A 40 -26.30 12.52 1.58
N PRO A 41 -25.88 11.43 0.94
CA PRO A 41 -26.67 10.79 -0.10
C PRO A 41 -28.10 10.61 0.41
N SER A 42 -29.08 10.89 -0.45
CA SER A 42 -30.49 10.73 -0.11
C SER A 42 -30.75 9.30 0.38
N GLU A 43 -31.72 9.14 1.28
CA GLU A 43 -32.10 7.85 1.85
C GLU A 43 -32.46 6.82 0.75
N GLU A 44 -32.95 7.28 -0.40
CA GLU A 44 -33.15 6.48 -1.62
C GLU A 44 -31.85 5.93 -2.23
N LYS A 45 -30.76 6.71 -2.25
CA LYS A 45 -29.45 6.20 -2.71
C LYS A 45 -28.87 5.17 -1.74
N ARG A 46 -29.15 5.31 -0.43
CA ARG A 46 -28.79 4.29 0.56
C ARG A 46 -29.58 3.00 0.38
N ALA A 47 -30.83 3.06 -0.06
CA ALA A 47 -31.64 1.88 -0.37
C ALA A 47 -31.18 1.15 -1.65
N ALA A 48 -30.44 1.83 -2.54
CA ALA A 48 -29.87 1.25 -3.76
C ALA A 48 -28.54 0.50 -3.53
N ALA A 49 -27.88 0.71 -2.38
CA ALA A 49 -26.73 -0.09 -1.97
C ALA A 49 -27.22 -1.51 -1.68
N GLY A 50 -27.12 -2.40 -2.68
CA GLY A 50 -27.81 -3.69 -2.71
C GLY A 50 -27.58 -4.55 -1.46
N ASP A 51 -28.47 -5.50 -1.19
CA ASP A 51 -28.54 -6.30 0.06
C ASP A 51 -27.20 -6.95 0.48
N TYR A 52 -26.37 -6.23 1.26
CA TYR A 52 -25.10 -6.73 1.80
C TYR A 52 -25.37 -7.45 3.14
N PRO A 53 -24.80 -8.65 3.39
CA PRO A 53 -25.01 -9.37 4.64
C PRO A 53 -24.22 -8.79 5.82
N TYR A 54 -23.66 -7.59 5.67
CA TYR A 54 -22.83 -6.87 6.64
C TYR A 54 -23.08 -5.37 6.52
N GLU A 55 -22.75 -4.63 7.59
CA GLU A 55 -22.80 -3.18 7.58
C GLU A 55 -21.79 -2.62 6.58
N VAL A 56 -22.25 -1.71 5.73
CA VAL A 56 -21.45 -1.05 4.71
C VAL A 56 -21.37 0.45 4.98
N ASP A 57 -20.15 0.98 5.08
CA ASP A 57 -19.94 2.42 4.95
C ASP A 57 -19.79 2.75 3.47
N TYR A 58 -20.67 3.62 3.00
CA TYR A 58 -20.67 4.16 1.66
C TYR A 58 -19.29 4.60 1.15
N CYS A 59 -18.48 5.18 2.04
CA CYS A 59 -17.15 5.70 1.70
C CYS A 59 -16.08 4.62 1.55
N ASP A 60 -16.43 3.33 1.64
CA ASP A 60 -15.50 2.20 1.51
C ASP A 60 -15.66 1.40 0.21
N HIS A 61 -16.62 1.75 -0.64
CA HIS A 61 -16.91 1.03 -1.89
C HIS A 61 -15.97 1.48 -3.02
N PHE A 62 -14.73 0.99 -3.01
CA PHE A 62 -13.72 1.29 -4.03
C PHE A 62 -13.24 0.03 -4.74
N GLU A 63 -13.37 0.00 -6.06
CA GLU A 63 -12.82 -1.09 -6.86
C GLU A 63 -11.34 -0.87 -7.14
N THR A 64 -10.55 -1.91 -6.92
CA THR A 64 -9.09 -1.86 -7.07
C THR A 64 -8.73 -1.87 -8.56
N PRO A 65 -7.89 -0.94 -9.06
CA PRO A 65 -7.51 -0.93 -10.47
C PRO A 65 -6.58 -2.09 -10.83
N LEU A 66 -6.60 -2.52 -12.10
CA LEU A 66 -5.73 -3.59 -12.62
C LEU A 66 -4.26 -3.34 -12.29
N ARG A 67 -3.79 -2.10 -12.47
CA ARG A 67 -2.41 -1.69 -12.21
C ARG A 67 -1.95 -2.01 -10.78
N ALA A 68 -2.84 -1.89 -9.80
CA ALA A 68 -2.49 -2.22 -8.41
C ALA A 68 -2.16 -3.70 -8.26
N TYR A 69 -2.90 -4.59 -8.92
CA TYR A 69 -2.59 -6.03 -8.93
C TYR A 69 -1.33 -6.35 -9.74
N GLU A 70 -1.09 -5.65 -10.85
CA GLU A 70 0.14 -5.80 -11.66
C GLU A 70 1.40 -5.46 -10.85
N ASP A 71 1.34 -4.45 -9.98
CA ASP A 71 2.46 -4.04 -9.16
C ASP A 71 2.89 -5.08 -8.12
N VAL A 72 1.94 -5.86 -7.58
CA VAL A 72 2.21 -6.99 -6.65
C VAL A 72 2.34 -8.33 -7.32
N LEU A 73 2.05 -8.42 -8.62
CA LEU A 73 2.14 -9.66 -9.40
C LEU A 73 3.49 -10.38 -9.28
N PRO A 74 4.66 -9.70 -9.26
CA PRO A 74 5.93 -10.37 -9.03
C PRO A 74 6.03 -11.10 -7.68
N LEU A 75 5.36 -10.59 -6.64
CA LEU A 75 5.32 -11.26 -5.33
C LEU A 75 4.32 -12.41 -5.32
N LEU A 76 3.17 -12.26 -5.98
CA LEU A 76 2.21 -13.35 -6.13
C LEU A 76 2.80 -14.51 -6.95
N ASP A 77 3.62 -14.23 -7.96
CA ASP A 77 4.37 -15.24 -8.71
C ASP A 77 5.34 -16.02 -7.81
N LEU A 78 6.01 -15.34 -6.87
CA LEU A 78 6.88 -16.00 -5.89
C LEU A 78 6.09 -16.91 -4.95
N VAL A 79 4.91 -16.48 -4.49
CA VAL A 79 4.04 -17.30 -3.64
C VAL A 79 3.54 -18.52 -4.41
N ALA A 80 3.05 -18.32 -5.64
CA ALA A 80 2.59 -19.40 -6.51
C ALA A 80 3.68 -20.42 -6.79
N GLU A 81 4.91 -19.96 -7.04
CA GLU A 81 6.07 -20.81 -7.22
C GLU A 81 6.41 -21.61 -5.95
N ASP A 82 6.45 -20.95 -4.79
CA ASP A 82 6.79 -21.57 -3.51
C ASP A 82 5.78 -22.67 -3.12
N ARG A 83 4.49 -22.36 -3.26
CA ARG A 83 3.38 -23.29 -2.98
C ARG A 83 3.27 -24.40 -4.02
N GLY A 84 3.41 -24.06 -5.30
CA GLY A 84 3.32 -24.99 -6.42
C GLY A 84 4.48 -25.99 -6.49
N ARG A 85 5.60 -25.72 -5.81
CA ARG A 85 6.76 -26.61 -5.77
C ARG A 85 6.56 -27.86 -4.93
N GLY A 86 5.64 -27.90 -3.96
CA GLY A 86 5.11 -29.11 -3.30
C GLY A 86 6.06 -30.33 -3.11
N GLY A 87 7.36 -30.12 -2.88
CA GLY A 87 8.39 -31.18 -2.83
C GLY A 87 8.89 -31.75 -4.16
N GLY A 88 8.36 -31.31 -5.31
CA GLY A 88 8.83 -31.71 -6.64
C GLY A 88 10.07 -30.92 -7.08
N VAL A 89 11.12 -31.63 -7.50
CA VAL A 89 12.32 -31.02 -8.07
C VAL A 89 11.95 -30.39 -9.42
N VAL A 90 11.89 -29.06 -9.48
CA VAL A 90 11.72 -28.33 -10.75
C VAL A 90 12.98 -28.54 -11.59
N LYS A 91 12.79 -28.93 -12.87
CA LYS A 91 13.91 -29.06 -13.80
C LYS A 91 14.49 -27.68 -14.08
N LYS A 92 15.79 -27.53 -13.84
CA LYS A 92 16.56 -26.31 -14.11
C LYS A 92 16.35 -25.90 -15.57
N GLY A 93 15.70 -24.76 -15.82
CA GLY A 93 15.38 -24.24 -17.15
C GLY A 93 13.92 -23.86 -17.39
N GLU A 94 12.97 -24.40 -16.62
CA GLU A 94 11.53 -24.04 -16.75
C GLU A 94 11.14 -22.80 -15.93
N GLU A 95 12.00 -22.29 -15.06
CA GLU A 95 11.64 -21.30 -14.02
C GLU A 95 11.23 -19.91 -14.57
N SER A 96 11.66 -19.54 -15.78
CA SER A 96 11.47 -18.18 -16.31
C SER A 96 10.47 -18.07 -17.47
N SER A 97 9.84 -19.17 -17.90
CA SER A 97 8.89 -19.09 -19.01
C SER A 97 7.55 -18.47 -18.57
N SER A 98 6.93 -17.65 -19.42
CA SER A 98 5.58 -17.12 -19.17
C SER A 98 4.54 -18.23 -19.00
N SER A 99 4.71 -19.36 -19.69
CA SER A 99 3.86 -20.55 -19.56
C SER A 99 3.97 -21.18 -18.17
N SER A 100 5.17 -21.24 -17.61
CA SER A 100 5.42 -21.74 -16.25
C SER A 100 4.71 -20.87 -15.22
N ARG A 101 4.84 -19.53 -15.32
CA ARG A 101 4.17 -18.61 -14.40
C ARG A 101 2.65 -18.80 -14.40
N ARG A 102 2.02 -18.87 -15.58
CA ARG A 102 0.58 -19.12 -15.69
C ARG A 102 0.19 -20.43 -15.00
N ARG A 103 0.92 -21.50 -15.26
CA ARG A 103 0.67 -22.81 -14.63
C ARG A 103 0.80 -22.77 -13.10
N TRP A 104 1.61 -21.87 -12.53
CA TRP A 104 1.76 -21.77 -11.07
C TRP A 104 0.59 -20.97 -10.48
N ARG A 105 0.16 -19.91 -11.15
CA ARG A 105 -1.01 -19.11 -10.77
C ARG A 105 -2.29 -19.95 -10.73
N ASP A 106 -2.42 -20.92 -11.65
CA ASP A 106 -3.53 -21.88 -11.69
C ASP A 106 -3.58 -22.86 -10.50
N ARG A 107 -2.58 -22.84 -9.61
CA ARG A 107 -2.45 -23.80 -8.51
C ARG A 107 -2.63 -23.20 -7.12
N ILE A 108 -2.85 -21.88 -7.03
CA ILE A 108 -3.05 -21.23 -5.76
C ILE A 108 -4.42 -20.59 -5.67
N ALA A 109 -5.02 -20.67 -4.50
CA ALA A 109 -6.27 -20.01 -4.16
C ALA A 109 -5.97 -18.62 -3.58
N LEU A 110 -6.46 -17.57 -4.25
CA LEU A 110 -6.44 -16.20 -3.74
C LEU A 110 -7.75 -15.89 -3.03
N TYR A 111 -7.69 -15.23 -1.88
CA TYR A 111 -8.88 -14.80 -1.14
C TYR A 111 -8.96 -13.29 -1.03
N ASP A 112 -10.08 -12.72 -1.48
CA ASP A 112 -10.46 -11.33 -1.23
C ASP A 112 -11.77 -11.29 -0.42
N PRO A 113 -11.70 -11.05 0.91
CA PRO A 113 -12.85 -11.12 1.80
C PRO A 113 -13.85 -9.98 1.65
N TYR A 114 -13.48 -8.88 0.99
CA TYR A 114 -14.33 -7.69 0.91
C TYR A 114 -14.92 -7.54 -0.48
N TYR A 115 -16.21 -7.83 -0.60
CA TYR A 115 -16.93 -7.79 -1.86
C TYR A 115 -17.49 -6.39 -2.13
N CYS A 116 -17.15 -5.81 -3.28
CA CYS A 116 -17.74 -4.57 -3.80
C CYS A 116 -18.75 -4.90 -4.93
N ALA A 117 -18.33 -4.85 -6.20
CA ALA A 117 -19.13 -5.20 -7.38
C ALA A 117 -18.61 -6.47 -8.09
N GLY A 118 -17.56 -7.11 -7.58
CA GLY A 118 -17.02 -8.36 -8.10
C GLY A 118 -15.86 -8.20 -9.09
N ARG A 119 -15.41 -6.96 -9.36
CA ARG A 119 -14.38 -6.70 -10.37
C ARG A 119 -13.00 -7.20 -9.97
N SER A 120 -12.65 -7.18 -8.68
CA SER A 120 -11.41 -7.77 -8.16
C SER A 120 -11.15 -9.17 -8.72
N ALA A 121 -12.16 -10.05 -8.69
CA ALA A 121 -12.04 -11.42 -9.20
C ALA A 121 -11.78 -11.47 -10.70
N ALA A 122 -12.52 -10.67 -11.49
CA ALA A 122 -12.32 -10.60 -12.93
C ALA A 122 -10.91 -10.11 -13.32
N LEU A 123 -10.38 -9.12 -12.59
CA LEU A 123 -9.02 -8.62 -12.81
C LEU A 123 -7.96 -9.67 -12.45
N LEU A 124 -8.09 -10.34 -11.31
CA LEU A 124 -7.18 -11.42 -10.92
C LEU A 124 -7.25 -12.60 -11.89
N HIS A 125 -8.43 -12.94 -12.40
CA HIS A 125 -8.59 -13.93 -13.48
C HIS A 125 -7.88 -13.51 -14.76
N SER A 126 -7.95 -12.23 -15.14
CA SER A 126 -7.23 -11.70 -16.31
C SER A 126 -5.71 -11.80 -16.17
N LEU A 127 -5.20 -11.79 -14.93
CA LEU A 127 -3.79 -12.03 -14.61
C LEU A 127 -3.43 -13.52 -14.55
N GLY A 128 -4.38 -14.43 -14.77
CA GLY A 128 -4.15 -15.87 -14.87
C GLY A 128 -4.25 -16.62 -13.54
N PHE A 129 -4.82 -16.03 -12.49
CA PHE A 129 -5.24 -16.79 -11.30
C PHE A 129 -6.62 -17.39 -11.59
N THR A 130 -6.77 -18.70 -11.53
CA THR A 130 -8.06 -19.36 -11.85
C THR A 130 -8.90 -19.70 -10.62
N ASP A 131 -8.30 -19.68 -9.43
CA ASP A 131 -8.99 -19.91 -8.16
C ASP A 131 -8.96 -18.62 -7.32
N VAL A 132 -9.98 -17.79 -7.48
CA VAL A 132 -10.17 -16.54 -6.73
C VAL A 132 -11.47 -16.60 -5.94
N ILE A 133 -11.34 -16.65 -4.63
CA ILE A 133 -12.45 -16.68 -3.69
C ILE A 133 -12.84 -15.22 -3.38
N HIS A 134 -13.93 -14.77 -3.98
CA HIS A 134 -14.45 -13.42 -3.81
C HIS A 134 -15.99 -13.46 -3.85
N ALA A 135 -16.60 -13.47 -2.67
CA ALA A 135 -18.04 -13.66 -2.51
C ALA A 135 -18.61 -12.65 -1.52
N LYS A 136 -19.88 -12.29 -1.71
CA LYS A 136 -20.64 -11.39 -0.84
C LYS A 136 -20.93 -12.04 0.52
N ARG A 137 -19.92 -12.11 1.39
CA ARG A 137 -19.93 -12.76 2.71
C ARG A 137 -19.47 -11.78 3.78
N ASP A 138 -20.00 -11.90 5.00
CA ASP A 138 -19.45 -11.17 6.15
C ASP A 138 -18.14 -11.82 6.58
N PHE A 139 -17.02 -11.24 6.16
CA PHE A 139 -15.68 -11.68 6.51
C PHE A 139 -15.49 -11.89 8.02
N TYR A 140 -16.02 -10.99 8.84
CA TYR A 140 -15.80 -11.08 10.27
C TYR A 140 -16.70 -12.12 10.93
N ALA A 141 -17.90 -12.34 10.40
CA ALA A 141 -18.68 -13.50 10.78
C ALA A 141 -17.94 -14.79 10.42
N ASP A 142 -17.35 -14.87 9.23
CA ASP A 142 -16.56 -16.02 8.80
C ASP A 142 -15.37 -16.27 9.74
N VAL A 143 -14.63 -15.22 10.13
CA VAL A 143 -13.53 -15.33 11.11
C VAL A 143 -14.04 -15.83 12.47
N ARG A 144 -15.12 -15.27 13.00
CA ARG A 144 -15.69 -15.69 14.29
C ARG A 144 -16.19 -17.14 14.28
N ASN A 145 -16.77 -17.55 13.16
CA ASN A 145 -17.39 -18.87 13.01
C ASN A 145 -16.41 -19.94 12.51
N GLY A 146 -15.14 -19.58 12.25
CA GLY A 146 -14.17 -20.49 11.65
C GLY A 146 -14.58 -20.96 10.25
N ALA A 147 -15.33 -20.12 9.51
CA ALA A 147 -15.88 -20.41 8.20
C ALA A 147 -15.14 -19.70 7.05
N VAL A 148 -13.97 -19.12 7.36
CA VAL A 148 -13.06 -18.56 6.35
C VAL A 148 -12.72 -19.66 5.34
N PRO A 149 -12.81 -19.40 4.03
CA PRO A 149 -12.45 -20.40 3.03
C PRO A 149 -10.95 -20.67 3.07
N ALA A 150 -10.55 -21.92 2.82
CA ALA A 150 -9.14 -22.27 2.68
C ALA A 150 -8.55 -21.54 1.47
N HIS A 151 -7.39 -20.92 1.65
CA HIS A 151 -6.70 -20.15 0.61
C HIS A 151 -5.18 -20.19 0.82
N ASP A 152 -4.42 -19.89 -0.24
CA ASP A 152 -2.96 -19.84 -0.20
C ASP A 152 -2.45 -18.44 0.10
N ALA A 153 -3.16 -17.39 -0.34
CA ALA A 153 -2.80 -16.00 -0.06
C ALA A 153 -4.05 -15.10 0.05
N LEU A 154 -3.99 -14.15 0.97
CA LEU A 154 -4.99 -13.09 1.10
C LEU A 154 -4.58 -11.89 0.24
N VAL A 155 -5.44 -11.45 -0.68
CA VAL A 155 -5.17 -10.28 -1.54
C VAL A 155 -6.39 -9.38 -1.51
N THR A 156 -6.27 -8.20 -0.92
CA THR A 156 -7.46 -7.36 -0.70
C THR A 156 -7.17 -5.87 -0.56
N ASN A 157 -8.18 -5.07 -0.88
CA ASN A 157 -8.28 -3.64 -0.58
C ASN A 157 -9.34 -3.48 0.51
N PRO A 158 -8.95 -3.55 1.80
CA PRO A 158 -9.92 -3.56 2.90
C PRO A 158 -10.66 -2.21 3.01
N PRO A 159 -11.86 -2.19 3.60
CA PRO A 159 -12.54 -0.96 4.00
C PRO A 159 -11.63 -0.07 4.88
N TYR A 160 -11.69 1.24 4.69
CA TYR A 160 -10.85 2.19 5.40
C TYR A 160 -11.58 2.91 6.53
N SER A 161 -12.89 2.74 6.66
CA SER A 161 -13.65 3.17 7.84
C SER A 161 -13.36 2.32 9.08
N SER A 162 -13.91 2.77 10.22
CA SER A 162 -13.92 2.06 11.50
C SER A 162 -12.58 1.38 11.88
N ASP A 163 -12.66 0.20 12.49
CA ASP A 163 -11.59 -0.70 12.92
C ASP A 163 -11.23 -1.77 11.86
N HIS A 164 -11.72 -1.63 10.62
CA HIS A 164 -11.56 -2.65 9.58
C HIS A 164 -10.09 -2.94 9.26
N LYS A 165 -9.25 -1.91 9.27
CA LYS A 165 -7.81 -2.00 8.97
C LYS A 165 -7.13 -2.82 10.05
N GLU A 166 -7.33 -2.46 11.32
CA GLU A 166 -6.75 -3.13 12.48
C GLU A 166 -7.10 -4.62 12.47
N ARG A 167 -8.38 -4.95 12.32
CA ARG A 167 -8.87 -6.34 12.31
C ARG A 167 -8.34 -7.14 11.11
N CYS A 168 -8.25 -6.51 9.95
CA CYS A 168 -7.68 -7.14 8.76
C CYS A 168 -6.18 -7.42 8.93
N ILE A 169 -5.42 -6.48 9.51
CA ILE A 169 -3.99 -6.66 9.82
C ILE A 169 -3.80 -7.77 10.84
N GLU A 170 -4.59 -7.80 11.92
CA GLU A 170 -4.52 -8.84 12.95
C GLU A 170 -4.75 -10.24 12.36
N PHE A 171 -5.80 -10.40 11.56
CA PHE A 171 -6.09 -11.66 10.88
C PHE A 171 -4.95 -12.08 9.94
N SER A 172 -4.43 -11.13 9.17
CA SER A 172 -3.40 -11.39 8.16
C SER A 172 -2.07 -11.78 8.79
N VAL A 173 -1.62 -11.04 9.81
CA VAL A 173 -0.38 -11.32 10.55
C VAL A 173 -0.49 -12.63 11.35
N GLY A 174 -1.66 -12.91 11.93
CA GLY A 174 -1.94 -14.18 12.60
C GLY A 174 -1.77 -15.38 11.67
N GLY A 175 -2.38 -15.31 10.48
CA GLY A 175 -2.25 -16.35 9.44
C GLY A 175 -0.82 -16.53 8.94
N LEU A 176 -0.10 -15.44 8.67
CA LEU A 176 1.30 -15.48 8.23
C LEU A 176 2.20 -16.18 9.27
N ARG A 177 2.00 -15.91 10.56
CA ARG A 177 2.86 -16.42 11.62
C ARG A 177 2.40 -17.76 12.20
N GLY A 178 1.35 -18.35 11.64
CA GLY A 178 0.76 -19.59 12.13
C GLY A 178 0.20 -19.47 13.53
N GLY A 179 -0.09 -18.25 13.98
CA GLY A 179 -0.79 -18.01 15.23
C GLY A 179 -2.24 -18.45 15.08
N THR A 180 -2.76 -19.15 16.08
CA THR A 180 -4.22 -19.17 16.29
C THR A 180 -4.60 -17.73 16.61
N ASN A 181 -5.22 -17.00 15.67
CA ASN A 181 -5.72 -15.64 15.87
C ASN A 181 -6.21 -15.49 17.31
N GLY A 182 -5.64 -14.56 18.10
CA GLY A 182 -5.64 -14.52 19.57
C GLY A 182 -6.99 -14.44 20.31
N GLY A 183 -8.09 -14.88 19.70
CA GLY A 183 -9.26 -15.38 20.39
C GLY A 183 -9.16 -16.89 20.58
N THR A 184 -9.77 -17.39 21.64
CA THR A 184 -10.07 -18.80 21.92
C THR A 184 -11.04 -19.39 20.89
N ALA A 185 -10.81 -19.15 19.59
CA ALA A 185 -11.59 -19.73 18.52
C ALA A 185 -11.42 -21.26 18.61
N PRO A 186 -12.53 -22.00 18.78
CA PRO A 186 -12.49 -23.43 18.99
C PRO A 186 -11.77 -24.09 17.82
N THR A 187 -10.75 -24.85 18.18
CA THR A 187 -9.93 -25.72 17.34
C THR A 187 -10.80 -26.54 16.39
N GLY A 188 -10.84 -26.19 15.11
CA GLY A 188 -11.50 -27.03 14.10
C GLY A 188 -11.89 -26.37 12.77
N GLY A 189 -11.96 -25.04 12.70
CA GLY A 189 -12.28 -24.35 11.44
C GLY A 189 -11.06 -24.17 10.52
N PRO A 190 -11.24 -24.19 9.18
CA PRO A 190 -10.20 -23.82 8.22
C PRO A 190 -9.88 -22.32 8.33
N GLY A 191 -9.04 -21.95 9.29
CA GLY A 191 -8.38 -20.65 9.27
C GLY A 191 -7.38 -20.57 8.11
N PRO A 192 -6.79 -19.38 7.84
CA PRO A 192 -5.64 -19.29 6.94
C PRO A 192 -4.58 -20.30 7.42
N GLY A 193 -4.08 -21.12 6.50
CA GLY A 193 -3.05 -22.09 6.84
C GLY A 193 -1.84 -21.38 7.47
N PRO A 194 -1.12 -22.00 8.41
CA PRO A 194 0.09 -21.39 8.96
C PRO A 194 1.05 -21.00 7.81
N GLY A 195 1.57 -19.78 7.86
CA GLY A 195 2.44 -19.26 6.80
C GLY A 195 1.71 -18.64 5.60
N SER A 196 0.42 -18.33 5.71
CA SER A 196 -0.35 -17.72 4.60
C SER A 196 0.13 -16.29 4.32
N PRO A 197 0.69 -16.00 3.13
CA PRO A 197 1.04 -14.65 2.75
C PRO A 197 -0.19 -13.75 2.62
N PHE A 198 0.04 -12.45 2.76
CA PHE A 198 -1.01 -11.47 2.57
C PHE A 198 -0.53 -10.24 1.81
N PHE A 199 -1.47 -9.58 1.14
CA PHE A 199 -1.28 -8.37 0.35
C PHE A 199 -2.46 -7.45 0.66
N LEU A 200 -2.21 -6.40 1.43
CA LEU A 200 -3.24 -5.42 1.83
C LEU A 200 -2.97 -4.09 1.14
N LEU A 201 -3.87 -3.65 0.26
CA LEU A 201 -3.80 -2.34 -0.35
C LEU A 201 -4.37 -1.30 0.62
N MET A 202 -3.52 -0.50 1.24
CA MET A 202 -3.95 0.45 2.28
C MET A 202 -3.38 1.85 2.05
N PRO A 203 -3.96 2.90 2.68
CA PRO A 203 -3.39 4.23 2.63
C PRO A 203 -1.99 4.24 3.23
N ASN A 204 -1.07 4.94 2.57
CA ASN A 204 0.34 4.98 2.98
C ASN A 204 0.57 5.44 4.43
N TYR A 205 -0.32 6.27 4.98
CA TYR A 205 -0.21 6.70 6.37
C TYR A 205 -0.31 5.56 7.38
N VAL A 206 -0.89 4.40 7.01
CA VAL A 206 -1.04 3.23 7.89
C VAL A 206 0.31 2.74 8.40
N ALA A 207 1.36 2.79 7.56
CA ALA A 207 2.72 2.40 7.94
C ALA A 207 3.29 3.23 9.11
N THR A 208 2.76 4.43 9.34
CA THR A 208 3.19 5.33 10.43
C THR A 208 2.34 5.18 11.69
N LYS A 209 1.30 4.33 11.68
CA LYS A 209 0.38 4.17 12.79
C LYS A 209 0.91 3.20 13.82
N GLU A 210 0.58 3.48 15.08
CA GLU A 210 1.05 2.68 16.20
C GLU A 210 0.44 1.28 16.20
N TYR A 211 -0.84 1.13 15.86
CA TYR A 211 -1.48 -0.20 15.77
C TYR A 211 -0.76 -1.10 14.76
N TRP A 212 -0.38 -0.57 13.59
CA TRP A 212 0.34 -1.33 12.57
C TRP A 212 1.65 -1.84 13.15
N ARG A 213 2.46 -0.94 13.73
CA ARG A 213 3.74 -1.27 14.34
C ARG A 213 3.59 -2.30 15.46
N GLN A 214 2.58 -2.16 16.32
CA GLN A 214 2.34 -3.09 17.41
C GLN A 214 1.97 -4.47 16.89
N ILE A 215 0.96 -4.57 16.01
CA ILE A 215 0.51 -5.86 15.49
C ILE A 215 1.66 -6.58 14.75
N THR A 216 2.44 -5.86 13.94
CA THR A 216 3.55 -6.47 13.20
C THR A 216 4.79 -6.76 14.05
N ALA A 217 5.04 -6.01 15.13
CA ALA A 217 6.18 -6.26 16.02
C ALA A 217 5.90 -7.33 17.09
N SER A 218 4.68 -7.36 17.65
CA SER A 218 4.33 -8.16 18.84
C SER A 218 4.46 -9.67 18.68
N SER A 219 4.63 -10.19 17.46
CA SER A 219 4.80 -11.63 17.24
C SER A 219 6.22 -12.04 16.82
N VAL A 220 7.18 -11.11 16.79
CA VAL A 220 8.61 -11.44 16.79
C VAL A 220 9.06 -11.32 18.25
N GLY A 221 9.41 -12.42 18.90
CA GLY A 221 9.87 -12.45 20.31
C GLY A 221 11.18 -11.69 20.59
N GLY A 222 11.57 -10.78 19.71
CA GLY A 222 12.75 -9.94 19.81
C GLY A 222 12.55 -8.84 20.84
N GLN A 223 13.45 -8.80 21.81
CA GLN A 223 13.61 -7.65 22.70
C GLN A 223 14.19 -6.48 21.91
N GLY A 224 13.31 -5.64 21.35
CA GLY A 224 13.66 -4.27 20.97
C GLY A 224 13.65 -3.98 19.49
N GLY A 225 12.65 -3.20 19.06
CA GLY A 225 12.73 -2.23 17.96
C GLY A 225 13.06 -2.72 16.55
N GLU A 226 13.43 -3.98 16.35
CA GLU A 226 13.75 -4.53 15.04
C GLU A 226 12.50 -4.62 14.17
N GLU A 227 12.64 -4.18 12.92
CA GLU A 227 11.55 -4.27 11.95
C GLU A 227 11.35 -5.74 11.56
N PRO A 228 10.10 -6.18 11.41
CA PRO A 228 9.79 -7.57 11.08
C PRO A 228 10.37 -7.97 9.71
N GLU A 229 11.15 -9.05 9.68
CA GLU A 229 11.76 -9.58 8.44
C GLU A 229 10.75 -10.20 7.46
N ASP A 230 9.53 -10.45 7.93
CA ASP A 230 8.41 -11.05 7.20
C ASP A 230 7.46 -10.02 6.59
N ILE A 231 7.79 -8.72 6.68
CA ILE A 231 6.99 -7.61 6.14
C ILE A 231 7.76 -6.81 5.09
N CYS A 232 7.08 -6.45 4.00
CA CYS A 232 7.57 -5.49 3.02
C CYS A 232 6.43 -4.65 2.43
N TYR A 233 6.79 -3.68 1.60
CA TYR A 233 5.86 -2.73 1.01
C TYR A 233 6.12 -2.59 -0.49
N VAL A 234 5.08 -2.67 -1.32
CA VAL A 234 5.18 -2.33 -2.74
C VAL A 234 4.61 -0.93 -2.95
N VAL A 235 5.50 -0.01 -3.28
CA VAL A 235 5.20 1.40 -3.53
C VAL A 235 5.00 1.58 -5.03
N PRO A 236 3.80 1.99 -5.47
CA PRO A 236 3.57 2.24 -6.88
C PRO A 236 4.34 3.46 -7.37
N PRO A 237 4.69 3.51 -8.66
CA PRO A 237 5.36 4.67 -9.27
C PRO A 237 4.43 5.89 -9.35
N VAL A 238 3.12 5.66 -9.49
CA VAL A 238 2.06 6.67 -9.55
C VAL A 238 0.95 6.35 -8.55
N ALA A 239 0.14 7.33 -8.19
CA ALA A 239 -1.03 7.05 -7.35
C ALA A 239 -2.04 6.19 -8.12
N TYR A 240 -2.68 5.23 -7.43
CA TYR A 240 -3.77 4.46 -8.01
C TYR A 240 -5.03 5.32 -8.15
N GLU A 241 -5.71 5.14 -9.26
CA GLU A 241 -7.04 5.68 -9.53
C GLU A 241 -8.06 4.56 -9.25
N TYR A 242 -9.05 4.86 -8.44
CA TYR A 242 -10.07 3.90 -8.01
C TYR A 242 -11.36 4.16 -8.76
N ASP A 243 -12.03 3.07 -9.15
CA ASP A 243 -13.34 3.17 -9.77
C ASP A 243 -14.43 3.19 -8.69
N HIS A 244 -15.30 4.18 -8.79
CA HIS A 244 -16.44 4.36 -7.89
C HIS A 244 -17.69 3.84 -8.61
N PRO A 245 -18.24 2.68 -8.22
CA PRO A 245 -19.38 2.09 -8.93
C PRO A 245 -20.63 2.99 -8.95
N GLU A 246 -20.69 4.03 -8.11
CA GLU A 246 -21.84 4.92 -7.99
C GLU A 246 -21.53 6.40 -8.28
N ASP A 247 -20.35 6.73 -8.82
CA ASP A 247 -19.91 8.12 -9.12
C ASP A 247 -19.96 9.09 -7.92
N THR A 248 -19.75 8.57 -6.71
CA THR A 248 -20.02 9.32 -5.48
C THR A 248 -18.80 9.54 -4.59
N GLY A 249 -17.67 8.95 -4.95
CA GLY A 249 -16.38 9.25 -4.33
C GLY A 249 -15.76 10.51 -4.91
N HIS A 250 -14.68 10.97 -4.29
CA HIS A 250 -13.80 11.96 -4.92
C HIS A 250 -13.06 11.31 -6.09
N ASP A 251 -12.97 12.00 -7.23
CA ASP A 251 -12.21 11.54 -8.42
C ASP A 251 -10.77 11.14 -8.07
N VAL A 252 -10.18 11.81 -7.07
CA VAL A 252 -8.82 11.53 -6.61
C VAL A 252 -8.85 11.22 -5.11
N PRO A 253 -8.32 10.05 -4.68
CA PRO A 253 -8.23 9.73 -3.25
C PRO A 253 -7.31 10.74 -2.54
N PRO A 254 -7.64 11.19 -1.31
CA PRO A 254 -6.85 12.17 -0.56
C PRO A 254 -5.56 11.58 0.05
N PHE A 255 -5.17 10.38 -0.40
CA PHE A 255 -4.00 9.63 0.04
C PHE A 255 -3.45 8.83 -1.14
N ARG A 256 -2.17 8.46 -1.04
CA ARG A 256 -1.59 7.42 -1.89
C ARG A 256 -1.76 6.08 -1.21
N SER A 257 -2.04 5.05 -1.98
CA SER A 257 -2.09 3.69 -1.48
C SER A 257 -0.76 2.97 -1.73
N VAL A 258 -0.44 2.05 -0.84
CA VAL A 258 0.76 1.21 -0.86
C VAL A 258 0.31 -0.19 -0.51
N TRP A 259 0.90 -1.20 -1.12
CA TRP A 259 0.66 -2.57 -0.70
C TRP A 259 1.51 -2.91 0.53
N PHE A 260 0.86 -3.42 1.55
CA PHE A 260 1.46 -3.96 2.76
C PHE A 260 1.48 -5.47 2.61
N CYS A 261 2.67 -6.04 2.47
CA CYS A 261 2.85 -7.43 2.11
C CYS A 261 3.47 -8.20 3.28
N GLY A 262 2.85 -9.31 3.63
CA GLY A 262 3.38 -10.27 4.59
C GLY A 262 3.78 -11.55 3.88
N LEU A 263 5.04 -11.94 3.99
CA LEU A 263 5.65 -13.04 3.26
C LEU A 263 6.67 -13.77 4.14
N PRO A 264 6.84 -15.10 3.99
CA PRO A 264 7.98 -15.80 4.58
C PRO A 264 9.31 -15.12 4.23
N SER A 265 10.24 -15.01 5.19
CA SER A 265 11.47 -14.21 5.03
C SER A 265 12.33 -14.66 3.84
N HIS A 266 12.29 -15.94 3.45
CA HIS A 266 13.01 -16.42 2.26
C HIS A 266 12.42 -15.86 0.95
N LEU A 267 11.12 -15.62 0.89
CA LEU A 267 10.48 -14.96 -0.25
C LEU A 267 10.77 -13.46 -0.28
N ILE A 268 10.88 -12.79 0.86
CA ILE A 268 11.30 -11.37 0.89
C ILE A 268 12.72 -11.19 0.35
N ARG A 269 13.64 -12.11 0.66
CA ARG A 269 14.99 -12.09 0.06
C ARG A 269 14.94 -12.19 -1.46
N LYS A 270 14.12 -13.10 -2.01
CA LYS A 270 13.90 -13.21 -3.47
C LYS A 270 13.24 -11.95 -4.04
N ALA A 271 12.24 -11.40 -3.37
CA ALA A 271 11.54 -10.19 -3.76
C ALA A 271 12.50 -9.00 -3.89
N ARG A 272 13.43 -8.81 -2.93
CA ARG A 272 14.46 -7.76 -3.01
C ARG A 272 15.27 -7.84 -4.30
N VAL A 273 15.67 -9.04 -4.70
CA VAL A 273 16.42 -9.24 -5.97
C VAL A 273 15.54 -8.89 -7.17
N LEU A 274 14.30 -9.37 -7.22
CA LEU A 274 13.37 -9.11 -8.33
C LEU A 274 13.09 -7.62 -8.54
N TYR A 275 12.82 -6.88 -7.46
CA TYR A 275 12.51 -5.45 -7.55
C TYR A 275 13.77 -4.57 -7.71
N SER A 276 14.94 -5.04 -7.30
CA SER A 276 16.20 -4.31 -7.53
C SER A 276 16.69 -4.43 -8.97
N GLY A 277 16.55 -5.62 -9.59
CA GLY A 277 17.04 -5.88 -10.94
C GLY A 277 16.33 -5.09 -12.04
N LYS A 278 15.08 -4.66 -11.81
CA LYS A 278 14.31 -3.88 -12.79
C LYS A 278 14.82 -2.45 -13.01
N ARG A 279 15.69 -1.92 -12.14
CA ARG A 279 16.17 -0.52 -12.22
C ARG A 279 17.15 -0.27 -13.38
N SER A 280 17.72 -1.31 -13.97
CA SER A 280 18.74 -1.16 -15.02
C SER A 280 18.16 -0.92 -16.43
N GLY A 281 16.83 -0.92 -16.59
CA GLY A 281 16.21 -0.69 -17.90
C GLY A 281 14.72 -0.34 -17.89
N GLY A 282 14.01 -0.48 -16.77
CA GLY A 282 12.66 0.07 -16.61
C GLY A 282 12.75 1.53 -16.18
N GLY A 283 12.10 2.44 -16.91
CA GLY A 283 12.00 3.84 -16.51
C GLY A 283 11.35 4.03 -15.14
N ASP A 284 11.18 5.27 -14.71
CA ASP A 284 10.57 5.66 -13.41
C ASP A 284 9.12 5.15 -13.18
N ASP A 285 8.60 4.33 -14.09
CA ASP A 285 7.23 3.81 -14.13
C ASP A 285 7.08 2.40 -13.52
N ALA A 286 8.08 1.89 -12.81
CA ALA A 286 8.01 0.59 -12.14
C ALA A 286 7.80 0.72 -10.62
N ALA A 287 6.94 -0.15 -10.06
CA ALA A 287 6.78 -0.25 -8.61
C ALA A 287 8.08 -0.65 -7.89
N ARG A 288 8.23 -0.19 -6.66
CA ARG A 288 9.44 -0.32 -5.84
C ARG A 288 9.13 -1.08 -4.56
N LEU A 289 10.06 -1.94 -4.14
CA LEU A 289 9.93 -2.70 -2.90
C LEU A 289 10.69 -2.02 -1.76
N ALA A 290 9.97 -1.52 -0.75
CA ALA A 290 10.56 -1.11 0.53
C ALA A 290 10.44 -2.25 1.54
N THR A 291 11.40 -2.37 2.44
CA THR A 291 11.41 -3.38 3.51
C THR A 291 11.48 -2.81 4.91
N SER A 292 11.38 -1.48 5.04
CA SER A 292 11.25 -0.82 6.33
C SER A 292 10.49 0.50 6.21
N LEU A 293 9.97 0.99 7.32
CA LEU A 293 9.37 2.32 7.40
C LEU A 293 10.38 3.43 7.02
N GLU A 294 11.66 3.25 7.32
CA GLU A 294 12.68 4.24 7.01
C GLU A 294 12.93 4.34 5.49
N GLU A 295 12.88 3.23 4.77
CA GLU A 295 12.93 3.26 3.30
C GLU A 295 11.74 4.00 2.70
N LEU A 296 10.53 3.76 3.23
CA LEU A 296 9.33 4.48 2.82
C LEU A 296 9.46 5.99 3.07
N ARG A 297 10.01 6.40 4.22
CA ARG A 297 10.24 7.82 4.55
C ARG A 297 11.26 8.46 3.62
N ARG A 298 12.39 7.79 3.39
CA ARG A 298 13.44 8.23 2.47
C ARG A 298 12.91 8.44 1.05
N TRP A 299 11.93 7.65 0.62
CA TRP A 299 11.31 7.79 -0.69
C TRP A 299 10.15 8.79 -0.74
N GLY A 300 9.78 9.39 0.39
CA GLY A 300 8.58 10.23 0.48
C GLY A 300 7.29 9.45 0.24
N ALA A 301 7.33 8.12 0.35
CA ALA A 301 6.18 7.24 0.11
C ALA A 301 5.18 7.30 1.26
N VAL A 302 5.61 7.76 2.45
CA VAL A 302 4.75 7.96 3.63
C VAL A 302 4.87 9.39 4.15
N PRO A 303 3.84 9.93 4.81
CA PRO A 303 3.92 11.24 5.43
C PRO A 303 4.98 11.26 6.54
N THR A 304 6.01 12.08 6.39
CA THR A 304 7.03 12.32 7.43
C THR A 304 6.57 13.38 8.44
N VAL A 305 5.69 14.28 8.02
CA VAL A 305 5.20 15.38 8.83
C VAL A 305 3.90 14.98 9.54
N LYS A 306 3.86 15.17 10.86
CA LYS A 306 2.64 14.98 11.66
C LYS A 306 1.53 15.88 11.10
N ARG A 307 0.42 15.27 10.65
CA ARG A 307 -0.76 16.03 10.22
C ARG A 307 -1.26 16.88 11.38
N GLY A 308 -1.47 18.17 11.13
CA GLY A 308 -2.15 19.05 12.07
C GLY A 308 -3.55 18.53 12.42
N ASN A 309 -4.02 18.84 13.62
CA ASN A 309 -5.36 18.44 14.04
C ASN A 309 -6.44 19.07 13.11
N PRO A 310 -7.67 18.52 13.03
CA PRO A 310 -8.69 19.02 12.10
C PRO A 310 -8.98 20.52 12.22
N LYS A 311 -8.98 21.06 13.45
CA LYS A 311 -9.17 22.50 13.72
C LYS A 311 -8.01 23.34 13.15
N GLN A 312 -6.76 22.90 13.35
CA GLN A 312 -5.56 23.53 12.80
C GLN A 312 -5.58 23.50 11.26
N ARG A 313 -5.99 22.38 10.66
CA ARG A 313 -6.12 22.29 9.19
C ARG A 313 -7.20 23.23 8.67
N ARG A 314 -8.36 23.29 9.33
CA ARG A 314 -9.43 24.24 8.98
C ARG A 314 -8.98 25.69 9.12
N LYS A 315 -8.22 26.03 10.18
CA LYS A 315 -7.64 27.37 10.36
C LYS A 315 -6.62 27.70 9.26
N LYS A 316 -5.68 26.79 8.97
CA LYS A 316 -4.70 26.97 7.90
C LYS A 316 -5.35 27.11 6.54
N ARG A 317 -6.41 26.34 6.25
CA ARG A 317 -7.15 26.45 4.98
C ARG A 317 -7.82 27.81 4.85
N LYS A 318 -8.53 28.27 5.89
CA LYS A 318 -9.11 29.62 5.92
C LYS A 318 -8.07 30.72 5.76
N GLN A 319 -6.89 30.54 6.34
CA GLN A 319 -5.79 31.50 6.21
C GLN A 319 -5.27 31.54 4.76
N MET A 320 -5.04 30.38 4.14
CA MET A 320 -4.62 30.31 2.73
C MET A 320 -5.69 30.83 1.76
N GLU A 321 -6.97 30.62 2.05
CA GLU A 321 -8.09 31.19 1.28
C GLU A 321 -8.05 32.73 1.35
N LYS A 322 -7.90 33.30 2.56
CA LYS A 322 -7.76 34.75 2.75
C LYS A 322 -6.51 35.34 2.07
N GLU A 323 -5.36 34.68 2.20
CA GLU A 323 -4.10 35.13 1.56
C GLU A 323 -4.20 35.13 0.03
N LYS A 324 -5.00 34.21 -0.56
CA LYS A 324 -5.28 34.21 -2.01
C LYS A 324 -6.17 35.38 -2.43
N GLU A 325 -7.22 35.67 -1.65
CA GLU A 325 -8.13 36.81 -1.90
C GLU A 325 -7.38 38.15 -1.78
N ASP A 326 -6.55 38.30 -0.75
CA ASP A 326 -5.72 39.50 -0.56
C ASP A 326 -4.68 39.64 -1.70
N GLY A 327 -4.11 38.53 -2.17
CA GLY A 327 -3.13 38.50 -3.25
C GLY A 327 -3.72 38.83 -4.64
N SER A 328 -4.94 38.40 -4.94
CA SER A 328 -5.61 38.76 -6.20
C SER A 328 -6.00 40.23 -6.24
N ASN A 329 -6.50 40.78 -5.13
CA ASN A 329 -6.89 42.19 -5.06
C ASN A 329 -5.69 43.13 -5.22
N ALA A 330 -4.51 42.75 -4.72
CA ALA A 330 -3.28 43.52 -4.90
C ALA A 330 -2.78 43.52 -6.35
N ALA A 331 -3.01 42.45 -7.11
CA ALA A 331 -2.63 42.37 -8.52
C ALA A 331 -3.53 43.26 -9.41
N ASP A 332 -4.83 43.29 -9.16
CA ASP A 332 -5.78 44.11 -9.93
C ASP A 332 -5.59 45.62 -9.69
N GLN A 333 -5.27 46.03 -8.45
CA GLN A 333 -4.96 47.44 -8.17
C GLN A 333 -3.73 47.92 -8.94
N LYS A 334 -2.70 47.07 -9.09
CA LYS A 334 -1.48 47.45 -9.80
C LYS A 334 -1.67 47.62 -11.31
N ILE A 335 -2.60 46.86 -11.92
CA ILE A 335 -2.95 47.02 -13.35
C ILE A 335 -3.71 48.33 -13.58
N SER A 336 -4.51 48.78 -12.61
CA SER A 336 -5.26 50.04 -12.73
C SER A 336 -4.37 51.29 -12.63
N GLU A 337 -3.26 51.25 -11.89
CA GLU A 337 -2.33 52.38 -11.76
C GLU A 337 -1.39 52.52 -12.97
N GLU A 338 -0.96 51.42 -13.60
CA GLU A 338 -0.12 51.47 -14.80
C GLU A 338 -0.90 51.81 -16.08
N GLY A 339 -2.23 51.61 -16.10
CA GLY A 339 -3.10 51.96 -17.23
C GLY A 339 -3.44 53.46 -17.35
N SER A 340 -3.29 54.24 -16.27
CA SER A 340 -3.71 55.65 -16.24
C SER A 340 -2.61 56.65 -16.63
N SER A 341 -1.39 56.19 -16.97
CA SER A 341 -0.24 57.07 -17.27
C SER A 341 0.27 57.03 -18.71
N ARG A 342 -0.34 56.26 -19.62
CA ARG A 342 -0.04 56.39 -21.06
C ARG A 342 -0.89 57.48 -21.69
N GLY A 343 -0.36 58.70 -21.52
CA GLY A 343 -0.73 59.88 -22.26
C GLY A 343 -0.75 59.64 -23.77
N PHE A 344 -1.76 60.25 -24.35
CA PHE A 344 -2.06 60.36 -25.76
C PHE A 344 -1.01 61.27 -26.43
N GLU A 345 0.12 60.73 -26.88
CA GLU A 345 1.00 61.40 -27.84
C GLU A 345 0.85 60.73 -29.20
N GLY A 346 0.12 61.41 -30.08
CA GLY A 346 0.04 61.06 -31.49
C GLY A 346 1.33 61.44 -32.22
N ALA A 347 1.83 60.54 -33.06
CA ALA A 347 2.62 60.89 -34.24
C ALA A 347 2.69 59.70 -35.21
N GLU A 348 1.94 59.82 -36.31
CA GLU A 348 2.41 59.59 -37.68
C GLU A 348 3.79 58.93 -37.85
N ARG A 349 3.85 57.77 -38.53
CA ARG A 349 4.73 57.55 -39.71
C ARG A 349 4.64 56.15 -40.33
N LYS A 350 4.11 56.17 -41.56
CA LYS A 350 4.64 55.55 -42.79
C LYS A 350 5.14 54.10 -42.73
N SER A 351 4.26 53.23 -43.20
CA SER A 351 4.52 52.09 -44.10
C SER A 351 5.87 52.13 -44.85
N LYS A 352 6.74 51.15 -44.59
CA LYS A 352 7.81 50.77 -45.53
C LYS A 352 8.06 49.27 -45.57
N LYS A 353 7.39 48.66 -46.54
CA LYS A 353 7.68 47.40 -47.23
C LYS A 353 9.20 47.18 -47.42
N ARG A 354 9.77 46.13 -46.83
CA ARG A 354 11.03 45.52 -47.30
C ARG A 354 10.89 44.00 -47.40
N ARG A 355 11.16 43.54 -48.61
CA ARG A 355 11.31 42.16 -49.08
C ARG A 355 12.73 41.67 -48.81
N ARG A 356 12.87 40.33 -48.69
CA ARG A 356 14.08 39.48 -48.97
C ARG A 356 15.26 39.73 -48.02
N SER A 357 16.04 38.73 -47.59
CA SER A 357 16.64 37.61 -48.33
C SER A 357 17.21 36.53 -47.39
N ALA A 358 17.39 35.34 -47.96
CA ALA A 358 18.05 34.16 -47.40
C ALA A 358 19.57 34.30 -47.16
N ARG A 359 20.09 33.45 -46.25
CA ARG A 359 21.44 32.84 -46.08
C ARG A 359 21.32 31.92 -44.85
N VAL A 360 21.54 30.59 -44.83
CA VAL A 360 22.64 29.71 -45.29
C VAL A 360 24.01 30.13 -44.79
N ASP A 361 24.45 29.47 -43.72
CA ASP A 361 25.83 29.11 -43.28
C ASP A 361 25.60 28.28 -42.00
N ASP A 362 25.74 26.95 -41.99
CA ASP A 362 26.94 26.10 -42.03
C ASP A 362 28.07 26.57 -41.09
N GLY A 363 28.45 25.71 -40.14
CA GLY A 363 29.42 26.05 -39.11
C GLY A 363 29.44 25.07 -37.95
N GLY A 364 30.09 23.93 -38.16
CA GLY A 364 30.34 22.91 -37.14
C GLY A 364 31.28 23.38 -36.01
N GLY A 365 31.20 22.68 -34.88
CA GLY A 365 32.08 22.90 -33.73
C GLY A 365 31.87 21.88 -32.62
N THR A 366 32.40 20.67 -32.79
CA THR A 366 32.61 19.72 -31.70
C THR A 366 33.82 20.15 -30.85
N PRO A 367 33.71 20.23 -29.51
CA PRO A 367 34.90 20.28 -28.67
C PRO A 367 35.42 18.87 -28.37
N LYS A 368 36.69 18.67 -28.72
CA LYS A 368 37.51 17.49 -28.48
C LYS A 368 37.74 17.25 -26.97
N LYS A 369 37.88 15.95 -26.67
CA LYS A 369 38.49 15.34 -25.49
C LYS A 369 39.79 16.06 -25.06
N ALA A 370 39.94 16.24 -23.75
CA ALA A 370 41.24 16.28 -23.09
C ALA A 370 41.43 14.95 -22.35
N GLN A 371 42.43 14.19 -22.80
CA GLN A 371 43.03 13.07 -22.11
C GLN A 371 44.05 13.61 -21.11
N SER A 372 44.13 12.99 -19.93
CA SER A 372 45.35 12.92 -19.15
C SER A 372 45.49 11.50 -18.61
N GLU A 373 46.30 10.73 -19.34
CA GLU A 373 47.26 9.73 -18.85
C GLU A 373 48.12 10.32 -17.71
N GLU A 374 48.84 9.62 -16.84
CA GLU A 374 49.12 8.22 -16.56
C GLU A 374 49.83 8.18 -15.18
N ALA A 375 50.15 6.97 -14.72
CA ALA A 375 51.12 6.55 -13.68
C ALA A 375 50.42 5.96 -12.44
N GLY A 376 50.68 4.73 -12.03
CA GLY A 376 51.64 3.71 -12.45
C GLY A 376 51.53 2.56 -11.44
N GLY A 377 51.80 1.32 -11.88
CA GLY A 377 51.72 0.11 -11.06
C GLY A 377 52.76 0.05 -9.90
N PRO A 378 53.04 -1.12 -9.27
CA PRO A 378 53.00 -2.44 -9.89
C PRO A 378 52.38 -3.59 -9.08
N ASN A 379 52.19 -4.64 -9.86
CA ASN A 379 51.87 -6.04 -9.62
C ASN A 379 52.90 -6.75 -8.70
N LEU A 380 52.49 -7.59 -7.74
CA LEU A 380 53.31 -8.68 -7.18
C LEU A 380 52.45 -9.87 -6.69
N LEU A 381 52.76 -11.05 -7.27
CA LEU A 381 52.79 -12.44 -6.77
C LEU A 381 51.73 -12.94 -5.77
N ALA A 382 50.94 -13.97 -6.08
CA ALA A 382 51.26 -15.40 -6.23
C ALA A 382 51.45 -16.18 -4.91
N ASP A 383 50.67 -17.27 -4.83
CA ASP A 383 50.83 -18.50 -4.05
C ASP A 383 50.86 -18.46 -2.51
N HIS A 384 49.89 -19.14 -1.88
CA HIS A 384 50.23 -20.29 -1.04
C HIS A 384 49.04 -21.22 -0.77
N LEU A 385 49.35 -22.51 -0.95
CA LEU A 385 48.59 -23.70 -0.64
C LEU A 385 48.21 -23.78 0.86
N GLY A 386 46.98 -24.24 1.13
CA GLY A 386 46.52 -24.59 2.47
C GLY A 386 45.60 -25.81 2.42
N THR A 387 46.20 -26.99 2.37
CA THR A 387 45.57 -28.29 2.53
C THR A 387 45.07 -28.46 3.97
N GLY A 388 43.75 -28.45 4.18
CA GLY A 388 43.11 -28.76 5.45
C GLY A 388 42.30 -30.04 5.38
N SER A 389 42.91 -31.15 5.78
CA SER A 389 42.27 -32.44 6.01
C SER A 389 41.34 -32.36 7.22
N GLY A 390 40.09 -32.78 7.05
CA GLY A 390 39.05 -32.73 8.09
C GLY A 390 38.10 -33.92 8.00
N THR A 391 38.55 -35.01 8.61
CA THR A 391 37.89 -36.28 8.97
C THR A 391 36.35 -36.39 8.83
N LYS A 392 35.96 -37.42 8.06
CA LYS A 392 34.64 -38.05 8.06
C LYS A 392 34.22 -38.50 9.47
N LYS A 393 33.09 -38.01 9.98
CA LYS A 393 32.28 -38.73 10.98
C LYS A 393 30.94 -39.11 10.36
N LYS A 394 30.83 -40.38 9.97
CA LYS A 394 29.56 -41.05 9.65
C LYS A 394 28.81 -41.27 10.97
N GLY A 395 27.84 -40.42 11.27
CA GLY A 395 26.84 -40.64 12.31
C GLY A 395 25.65 -41.38 11.72
N ASN A 396 25.59 -42.68 11.95
CA ASN A 396 24.54 -43.58 11.49
C ASN A 396 23.44 -43.64 12.56
N ASN A 397 22.40 -42.81 12.46
CA ASN A 397 21.21 -42.91 13.33
C ASN A 397 19.99 -43.30 12.48
N LYS A 398 19.81 -44.62 12.32
CA LYS A 398 18.54 -45.23 11.94
C LYS A 398 17.71 -45.46 13.22
N SER A 399 16.87 -44.50 13.59
CA SER A 399 15.73 -44.75 14.48
C SER A 399 14.52 -45.09 13.62
N GLY A 400 14.26 -46.38 13.46
CA GLY A 400 13.05 -46.89 12.83
C GLY A 400 11.84 -46.63 13.72
N SER A 401 11.02 -45.65 13.36
CA SER A 401 9.68 -45.49 13.91
C SER A 401 8.71 -46.34 13.09
N ARG A 402 8.30 -47.48 13.66
CA ARG A 402 7.20 -48.31 13.15
C ARG A 402 5.88 -47.60 13.47
N TYR A 403 5.28 -46.93 12.49
CA TYR A 403 3.85 -46.64 12.55
C TYR A 403 3.09 -47.92 12.20
N ARG A 404 2.25 -48.37 13.12
CA ARG A 404 1.30 -49.45 12.91
C ARG A 404 0.16 -48.92 12.06
N ASP A 405 -0.02 -49.52 10.89
CA ASP A 405 -1.26 -49.46 10.12
C ASP A 405 -2.42 -50.01 10.97
N ALA A 406 -3.44 -49.20 11.16
CA ALA A 406 -4.72 -49.61 11.69
C ALA A 406 -5.83 -49.19 10.72
N GLY A 407 -6.57 -50.18 10.23
CA GLY A 407 -7.99 -50.00 9.90
C GLY A 407 -8.36 -49.76 8.44
N GLY A 408 -8.04 -50.68 7.54
CA GLY A 408 -8.76 -50.82 6.27
C GLY A 408 -10.16 -51.42 6.49
N VAL A 409 -11.20 -50.59 6.47
CA VAL A 409 -12.61 -51.03 6.46
C VAL A 409 -13.01 -51.36 5.02
N ARG A 410 -13.21 -52.64 4.73
CA ARG A 410 -13.71 -53.15 3.45
C ARG A 410 -15.24 -53.13 3.48
N ILE A 411 -15.85 -52.16 2.80
CA ILE A 411 -17.30 -52.14 2.55
C ILE A 411 -17.60 -53.12 1.41
N LYS A 412 -18.26 -54.24 1.72
CA LYS A 412 -18.90 -55.10 0.72
C LYS A 412 -20.20 -54.42 0.25
N LYS A 413 -20.23 -53.94 -1.00
CA LYS A 413 -21.49 -53.67 -1.69
C LYS A 413 -22.12 -55.01 -2.09
N ARG A 414 -23.32 -55.27 -1.57
CA ARG A 414 -24.32 -56.12 -2.23
C ARG A 414 -25.15 -55.21 -3.12
N PHE A 415 -25.14 -55.46 -4.42
CA PHE A 415 -26.28 -55.38 -5.32
C PHE A 415 -26.01 -56.34 -6.47
#